data_AF-A0A2T2ZD79-F1
#
_entry.id   AF-A0A2T2ZD79-F1
#
_cell.length_a   1.000
_cell.length_b   1.000
_cell.length_c   1.000
_cell.angle_alpha   90.00
_cell.angle_beta   90.00
_cell.angle_gamma   90.00
#
_symmetry.space_group_name_H-M   'P 1'
#
loop_
_entity.id
_entity.type
_entity.pdbx_description
1 polymer ?
#
loop_
_entity_poly.entity_id
_entity_poly.type
_entity_poly.pdbx_seq_one_letter_code
_entity_poly.pdbx_strand_id
1 'polypeptide(L)'
;MDSAEQDRQGVGSRVRQARTAAGLSLRATAERIGVSPATLSAIENDKTGVSIARLRALAAALDTTVAWLIGESPAPPPRPRARTAGVSETDAARAWREFPPLDIDPVLAAAIDSFVETGYHGATMRSIAHRAGMSVPGVYHHYRDKQELLVRALDLTMDELHWRTRAARGEAIGGRERLIRVVEALALFHTHRRELAFIGASEMRSLTPDNRRRIAASRNEIQYRLDEDIDTALAEANLTAAHARVAGRAIATMCTSLPQWFRLEGPATPEQIATEYADFALGLLGIETRNAMRAIG
;
A
#
# COMPACT_ATOMS: atom_id res chain seq x y z
N MET A 1 8.43 33.90 -22.78
CA MET A 1 7.25 33.19 -23.30
C MET A 1 7.41 31.73 -22.95
N ASP A 2 6.72 31.15 -21.97
CA ASP A 2 5.65 31.70 -21.15
C ASP A 2 5.42 30.75 -19.95
N SER A 3 5.97 31.07 -18.77
CA SER A 3 5.61 30.36 -17.53
C SER A 3 4.29 30.89 -16.93
N ALA A 4 3.73 31.96 -17.50
CA ALA A 4 2.45 32.53 -17.10
C ALA A 4 1.28 31.92 -17.90
N GLU A 5 1.53 31.29 -19.06
CA GLU A 5 0.51 30.52 -19.82
C GLU A 5 0.19 29.16 -19.19
N GLN A 6 1.14 28.53 -18.48
CA GLN A 6 0.92 27.24 -17.82
C GLN A 6 -0.07 27.32 -16.64
N ASP A 7 -0.28 28.52 -16.10
CA ASP A 7 -1.12 28.78 -14.92
C ASP A 7 -2.63 28.95 -15.23
N ARG A 8 -3.05 28.82 -16.50
CA ARG A 8 -4.48 28.94 -16.90
C ARG A 8 -5.10 27.65 -17.46
N GLN A 9 -4.45 26.51 -17.27
CA GLN A 9 -5.01 25.23 -17.71
C GLN A 9 -6.14 24.75 -16.78
N GLY A 10 -7.37 24.74 -17.29
CA GLY A 10 -8.54 24.19 -16.63
C GLY A 10 -8.41 22.69 -16.37
N VAL A 11 -9.20 22.17 -15.44
CA VAL A 11 -9.18 20.76 -15.03
C VAL A 11 -9.31 19.81 -16.22
N GLY A 12 -10.16 20.15 -17.20
CA GLY A 12 -10.34 19.38 -18.43
C GLY A 12 -9.06 19.23 -19.25
N SER A 13 -8.32 20.33 -19.43
CA SER A 13 -7.06 20.30 -20.16
C SER A 13 -5.98 19.42 -19.49
N ARG A 14 -5.91 19.41 -18.15
CA ARG A 14 -5.00 18.53 -17.39
C ARG A 14 -5.42 17.07 -17.44
N VAL A 15 -6.72 16.77 -17.41
CA VAL A 15 -7.26 15.42 -17.65
C VAL A 15 -6.84 14.91 -19.02
N ARG A 16 -7.00 15.73 -20.07
CA ARG A 16 -6.59 15.39 -21.44
C ARG A 16 -5.08 15.16 -21.54
N GLN A 17 -4.29 16.00 -20.87
CA GLN A 17 -2.84 15.87 -20.84
C GLN A 17 -2.41 14.55 -20.19
N ALA A 18 -2.92 14.23 -19.00
CA ALA A 18 -2.61 12.97 -18.31
C ALA A 18 -3.07 11.74 -19.12
N ARG A 19 -4.26 11.79 -19.73
CA ARG A 19 -4.74 10.70 -20.59
C ARG A 19 -3.82 10.46 -21.79
N THR A 20 -3.40 11.53 -22.45
CA THR A 20 -2.52 11.42 -23.63
C THR A 20 -1.14 10.93 -23.23
N ALA A 21 -0.58 11.41 -22.12
CA ALA A 21 0.69 10.93 -21.57
C ALA A 21 0.62 9.44 -21.15
N ALA A 22 -0.54 8.98 -20.67
CA ALA A 22 -0.77 7.59 -20.33
C ALA A 22 -0.95 6.68 -21.57
N GLY A 23 -1.11 7.24 -22.77
CA GLY A 23 -1.37 6.49 -24.00
C GLY A 23 -2.80 5.93 -24.11
N LEU A 24 -3.75 6.48 -23.34
CA LEU A 24 -5.12 5.98 -23.29
C LEU A 24 -6.03 6.69 -24.30
N SER A 25 -6.89 5.94 -24.96
CA SER A 25 -7.95 6.51 -25.80
C SER A 25 -9.04 7.15 -24.94
N LEU A 26 -9.74 8.12 -25.52
CA LEU A 26 -10.88 8.77 -24.86
C LEU A 26 -11.98 7.76 -24.53
N ARG A 27 -12.26 6.79 -25.41
CA ARG A 27 -13.24 5.72 -25.13
C ARG A 27 -12.82 4.82 -23.98
N ALA A 28 -11.56 4.35 -23.98
CA ALA A 28 -11.06 3.48 -22.91
C ALA A 28 -11.05 4.18 -21.54
N THR A 29 -10.77 5.48 -21.51
CA THR A 29 -10.79 6.26 -20.27
C THR A 29 -12.23 6.48 -19.77
N ALA A 30 -13.17 6.74 -20.69
CA ALA A 30 -14.59 6.92 -20.35
C ALA A 30 -15.19 5.63 -19.76
N GLU A 31 -14.87 4.48 -20.34
CA GLU A 31 -15.26 3.16 -19.85
C GLU A 31 -14.70 2.90 -18.44
N ARG A 32 -13.40 3.16 -18.22
CA ARG A 32 -12.73 2.97 -16.91
C ARG A 32 -13.35 3.78 -15.77
N ILE A 33 -13.92 4.95 -16.06
CA ILE A 33 -14.53 5.83 -15.05
C ILE A 33 -16.07 5.77 -15.06
N GLY A 34 -16.66 4.85 -15.83
CA GLY A 34 -18.11 4.63 -15.87
C GLY A 34 -18.92 5.79 -16.44
N VAL A 35 -18.41 6.49 -17.46
CA VAL A 35 -19.12 7.59 -18.15
C VAL A 35 -19.14 7.40 -19.65
N SER A 36 -20.03 8.13 -20.35
CA SER A 36 -20.04 8.09 -21.81
C SER A 36 -18.82 8.82 -22.41
N PRO A 37 -18.33 8.43 -23.61
CA PRO A 37 -17.29 9.18 -24.32
C PRO A 37 -17.66 10.65 -24.54
N ALA A 38 -18.94 10.97 -24.75
CA ALA A 38 -19.42 12.34 -24.86
C ALA A 38 -19.24 13.12 -23.54
N THR A 39 -19.50 12.48 -22.41
CA THR A 39 -19.27 13.06 -21.06
C THR A 39 -17.80 13.32 -20.82
N LEU A 40 -16.91 12.36 -21.12
CA LEU A 40 -15.47 12.58 -20.94
C LEU A 40 -14.94 13.66 -21.88
N SER A 41 -15.43 13.72 -23.13
CA SER A 41 -15.10 14.80 -24.07
C SER A 41 -15.56 16.16 -23.55
N ALA A 42 -16.77 16.26 -22.99
CA ALA A 42 -17.26 17.50 -22.38
C ALA A 42 -16.40 17.93 -21.19
N ILE A 43 -15.91 16.98 -20.39
CA ILE A 43 -14.97 17.24 -19.29
C ILE A 43 -13.63 17.74 -19.83
N GLU A 44 -13.01 17.06 -20.80
CA GLU A 44 -11.69 17.43 -21.33
C GLU A 44 -11.66 18.78 -22.05
N ASN A 45 -12.82 19.25 -22.52
CA ASN A 45 -12.98 20.56 -23.15
C ASN A 45 -13.56 21.61 -22.18
N ASP A 46 -13.58 21.33 -20.87
CA ASP A 46 -14.09 22.22 -19.81
C ASP A 46 -15.55 22.70 -20.06
N LYS A 47 -16.34 21.91 -20.80
CA LYS A 47 -17.76 22.20 -21.11
C LYS A 47 -18.71 21.74 -20.01
N THR A 48 -18.24 20.94 -19.05
CA THR A 48 -19.03 20.49 -17.90
C THR A 48 -18.15 20.38 -16.66
N GLY A 49 -18.72 20.71 -15.50
CA GLY A 49 -18.03 20.56 -14.22
C GLY A 49 -17.82 19.08 -13.84
N VAL A 50 -16.74 18.81 -13.11
CA VAL A 50 -16.41 17.45 -12.63
C VAL A 50 -16.69 17.36 -11.14
N SER A 51 -17.46 16.34 -10.71
CA SER A 51 -17.66 16.07 -9.30
C SER A 51 -16.37 15.51 -8.64
N ILE A 52 -16.23 15.68 -7.33
CA ILE A 52 -15.07 15.15 -6.58
C ILE A 52 -14.91 13.62 -6.77
N ALA A 53 -16.02 12.88 -6.78
CA ALA A 53 -16.01 11.44 -7.05
C ALA A 53 -15.42 11.10 -8.43
N ARG A 54 -15.78 11.88 -9.47
CA ARG A 54 -15.23 11.70 -10.82
C ARG A 54 -13.78 12.18 -10.92
N LEU A 55 -13.38 13.25 -10.22
CA LEU A 55 -11.98 13.67 -10.16
C LEU A 55 -11.10 12.59 -9.56
N ARG A 56 -11.56 11.92 -8.49
CA ARG A 56 -10.85 10.78 -7.89
C ARG A 56 -10.76 9.59 -8.85
N ALA A 57 -11.84 9.27 -9.55
CA ALA A 57 -11.85 8.21 -10.56
C ALA A 57 -10.89 8.51 -11.73
N LEU A 58 -10.86 9.75 -12.21
CA LEU A 58 -9.92 10.22 -13.24
C LEU A 58 -8.47 10.16 -12.75
N ALA A 59 -8.19 10.62 -11.53
CA ALA A 59 -6.86 10.56 -10.94
C ALA A 59 -6.36 9.11 -10.85
N ALA A 60 -7.20 8.19 -10.40
CA ALA A 60 -6.87 6.77 -10.32
C ALA A 60 -6.68 6.14 -11.73
N ALA A 61 -7.58 6.42 -12.68
CA ALA A 61 -7.52 5.84 -14.01
C ALA A 61 -6.32 6.33 -14.86
N LEU A 62 -5.85 7.54 -14.58
CA LEU A 62 -4.76 8.21 -15.30
C LEU A 62 -3.42 8.19 -14.54
N ASP A 63 -3.37 7.48 -13.41
CA ASP A 63 -2.19 7.38 -12.54
C ASP A 63 -1.59 8.75 -12.15
N THR A 64 -2.47 9.67 -11.75
CA THR A 64 -2.14 11.03 -11.31
C THR A 64 -2.83 11.36 -9.98
N THR A 65 -2.75 12.60 -9.51
CA THR A 65 -3.41 13.06 -8.28
C THR A 65 -4.49 14.09 -8.56
N VAL A 66 -5.51 14.15 -7.68
CA VAL A 66 -6.54 15.19 -7.74
C VAL A 66 -5.90 16.58 -7.60
N ALA A 67 -4.92 16.74 -6.69
CA ALA A 67 -4.19 17.99 -6.49
C ALA A 67 -3.52 18.48 -7.78
N TRP A 68 -2.94 17.58 -8.58
CA TRP A 68 -2.39 17.96 -9.89
C TRP A 68 -3.49 18.31 -10.90
N LEU A 69 -4.56 17.52 -10.97
CA LEU A 69 -5.68 17.79 -11.89
C LEU A 69 -6.32 19.15 -11.66
N ILE A 70 -6.35 19.63 -10.40
CA ILE A 70 -6.90 20.94 -10.04
C ILE A 70 -5.84 22.07 -10.00
N GLY A 71 -4.55 21.74 -10.10
CA GLY A 71 -3.48 22.74 -10.21
C GLY A 71 -2.85 23.17 -8.90
N GLU A 72 -3.08 22.42 -7.83
CA GLU A 72 -2.52 22.68 -6.50
C GLU A 72 -1.09 22.10 -6.33
N SER A 73 -0.54 21.42 -7.35
CA SER A 73 0.82 20.87 -7.31
C SER A 73 1.54 20.98 -8.68
N PRO A 74 2.79 21.45 -8.73
CA PRO A 74 3.56 21.53 -9.97
C PRO A 74 4.14 20.15 -10.35
N ALA A 75 3.74 19.64 -11.52
CA ALA A 75 4.12 18.38 -12.19
C ALA A 75 4.02 17.08 -11.34
N PRO A 76 3.37 16.01 -11.83
CA PRO A 76 3.28 14.77 -11.07
C PRO A 76 4.66 14.09 -11.05
N PRO A 77 5.16 13.59 -9.90
CA PRO A 77 6.22 12.60 -9.95
C PRO A 77 5.67 11.37 -10.70
N PRO A 78 6.34 10.89 -11.76
CA PRO A 78 5.90 9.67 -12.43
C PRO A 78 5.93 8.53 -11.42
N ARG A 79 4.78 7.90 -11.15
CA ARG A 79 4.77 6.63 -10.42
C ARG A 79 5.41 5.58 -11.33
N PRO A 80 6.36 4.76 -10.85
CA PRO A 80 6.88 3.65 -11.64
C PRO A 80 5.72 2.73 -12.02
N ARG A 81 5.47 2.59 -13.33
CA ARG A 81 4.46 1.68 -13.86
C ARG A 81 4.84 0.25 -13.44
N ALA A 82 4.03 -0.37 -12.59
CA ALA A 82 4.01 -1.82 -12.47
C ALA A 82 3.67 -2.40 -13.85
N ARG A 83 4.63 -3.07 -14.47
CA ARG A 83 4.42 -3.81 -15.73
C ARG A 83 3.42 -4.92 -15.48
N THR A 84 2.17 -4.70 -15.86
CA THR A 84 1.17 -5.76 -16.00
C THR A 84 1.47 -6.56 -17.27
N ALA A 85 2.30 -7.60 -17.14
CA ALA A 85 2.21 -8.75 -18.03
C ALA A 85 0.90 -9.48 -17.70
N GLY A 86 0.19 -9.94 -18.72
CA GLY A 86 -1.12 -10.59 -18.57
C GLY A 86 -1.05 -11.81 -17.66
N VAL A 87 -1.84 -11.78 -16.59
CA VAL A 87 -2.00 -12.88 -15.65
C VAL A 87 -3.49 -13.23 -15.64
N SER A 88 -3.80 -14.49 -15.95
CA SER A 88 -5.15 -15.06 -15.97
C SER A 88 -5.85 -14.85 -14.61
N GLU A 89 -7.17 -14.67 -14.59
CA GLU A 89 -7.97 -14.49 -13.35
C GLU A 89 -7.79 -15.62 -12.31
N THR A 90 -7.29 -16.79 -12.73
CA THR A 90 -6.94 -17.92 -11.86
C THR A 90 -5.55 -17.83 -11.22
N ASP A 91 -4.63 -17.06 -11.79
CA ASP A 91 -3.30 -16.75 -11.20
C ASP A 91 -3.36 -15.52 -10.27
N ALA A 92 -4.36 -14.63 -10.44
CA ALA A 92 -4.56 -13.47 -9.57
C ALA A 92 -4.78 -13.88 -8.10
N ALA A 93 -5.37 -15.06 -7.86
CA ALA A 93 -5.61 -15.60 -6.53
C ALA A 93 -4.33 -16.03 -5.77
N ARG A 94 -3.21 -16.16 -6.49
CA ARG A 94 -1.88 -16.48 -5.91
C ARG A 94 -0.99 -15.25 -5.77
N ALA A 95 -1.28 -14.16 -6.48
CA ALA A 95 -0.40 -12.99 -6.53
C ALA A 95 -0.12 -12.37 -5.14
N TRP A 96 -1.14 -12.20 -4.28
CA TRP A 96 -0.93 -11.51 -2.99
C TRP A 96 -0.29 -12.39 -1.90
N ARG A 97 -0.22 -13.70 -2.10
CA ARG A 97 0.51 -14.64 -1.21
C ARG A 97 1.95 -14.84 -1.65
N GLU A 98 2.30 -14.43 -2.85
CA GLU A 98 3.66 -14.55 -3.39
C GLU A 98 4.52 -13.35 -3.01
N PHE A 99 5.78 -13.61 -2.68
CA PHE A 99 6.75 -12.60 -2.27
C PHE A 99 8.02 -12.67 -3.13
N PRO A 100 7.93 -12.36 -4.44
CA PRO A 100 9.11 -12.28 -5.29
C PRO A 100 10.06 -11.19 -4.78
N PRO A 101 11.35 -11.22 -5.14
CA PRO A 101 12.27 -10.13 -4.84
C PRO A 101 11.70 -8.77 -5.27
N LEU A 102 11.94 -7.75 -4.46
CA LEU A 102 11.51 -6.38 -4.79
C LEU A 102 12.41 -5.81 -5.89
N ASP A 103 11.80 -5.15 -6.85
CA ASP A 103 12.52 -4.35 -7.85
C ASP A 103 12.88 -3.00 -7.24
N ILE A 104 14.01 -2.95 -6.53
CA ILE A 104 14.56 -1.75 -5.90
C ILE A 104 15.98 -1.51 -6.39
N ASP A 105 16.37 -0.24 -6.49
CA ASP A 105 17.72 0.11 -6.88
C ASP A 105 18.75 -0.25 -5.78
N PRO A 106 20.03 -0.40 -6.14
CA PRO A 106 21.08 -0.80 -5.19
C PRO A 106 21.27 0.15 -4.01
N VAL A 107 20.96 1.44 -4.17
CA VAL A 107 21.10 2.43 -3.09
C VAL A 107 20.01 2.22 -2.05
N LEU A 108 18.77 2.03 -2.49
CA LEU A 108 17.65 1.76 -1.59
C LEU A 108 17.83 0.42 -0.86
N ALA A 109 18.28 -0.62 -1.57
CA ALA A 109 18.62 -1.91 -0.97
C ALA A 109 19.69 -1.75 0.13
N ALA A 110 20.81 -1.09 -0.19
CA ALA A 110 21.86 -0.82 0.77
C ALA A 110 21.40 0.03 1.97
N ALA A 111 20.47 0.97 1.76
CA ALA A 111 19.90 1.78 2.83
C ALA A 111 19.03 0.94 3.77
N ILE A 112 18.17 0.06 3.23
CA ILE A 112 17.35 -0.86 4.02
C ILE A 112 18.26 -1.73 4.91
N ASP A 113 19.26 -2.38 4.33
CA ASP A 113 20.18 -3.22 5.10
C ASP A 113 20.91 -2.41 6.19
N SER A 114 21.35 -1.19 5.86
CA SER A 114 22.04 -0.32 6.81
C SER A 114 21.14 0.11 7.97
N PHE A 115 19.87 0.40 7.69
CA PHE A 115 18.88 0.77 8.71
C PHE A 115 18.51 -0.42 9.60
N VAL A 116 18.43 -1.63 9.06
CA VAL A 116 18.19 -2.84 9.85
C VAL A 116 19.37 -3.14 10.79
N GLU A 117 20.59 -3.03 10.28
CA GLU A 117 21.79 -3.41 11.04
C GLU A 117 22.20 -2.38 12.10
N THR A 118 22.15 -1.08 11.77
CA THR A 118 22.71 -0.01 12.62
C THR A 118 21.67 1.01 13.08
N GLY A 119 20.40 0.84 12.70
CA GLY A 119 19.34 1.82 12.90
C GLY A 119 19.48 3.04 11.99
N TYR A 120 18.41 3.84 11.89
CA TYR A 120 18.43 5.04 11.03
C TYR A 120 19.54 6.04 11.43
N HIS A 121 19.75 6.26 12.73
CA HIS A 121 20.74 7.23 13.20
C HIS A 121 22.18 6.74 13.02
N GLY A 122 22.43 5.43 13.12
CA GLY A 122 23.75 4.83 12.89
C GLY A 122 24.16 4.83 11.42
N ALA A 123 23.21 4.66 10.51
CA ALA A 123 23.47 4.71 9.08
C ALA A 123 23.87 6.12 8.60
N THR A 124 24.84 6.21 7.68
CA THR A 124 25.25 7.45 7.03
C THR A 124 25.16 7.35 5.51
N MET A 125 25.04 8.47 4.81
CA MET A 125 25.07 8.47 3.34
C MET A 125 26.36 7.83 2.80
N ARG A 126 27.48 7.97 3.52
CA ARG A 126 28.77 7.36 3.17
C ARG A 126 28.77 5.84 3.34
N SER A 127 28.24 5.33 4.45
CA SER A 127 28.15 3.87 4.67
C SER A 127 27.19 3.21 3.68
N ILE A 128 26.09 3.88 3.34
CA ILE A 128 25.13 3.43 2.32
C ILE A 128 25.79 3.40 0.95
N ALA A 129 26.52 4.45 0.55
CA ALA A 129 27.25 4.46 -0.71
C ALA A 129 28.29 3.34 -0.81
N HIS A 130 29.05 3.12 0.27
CA HIS A 130 30.01 2.03 0.33
C HIS A 130 29.35 0.66 0.16
N ARG A 131 28.23 0.41 0.86
CA ARG A 131 27.47 -0.84 0.75
C ARG A 131 26.84 -1.03 -0.64
N ALA A 132 26.37 0.04 -1.26
CA ALA A 132 25.83 0.02 -2.62
C ALA A 132 26.93 -0.15 -3.70
N GLY A 133 28.21 -0.12 -3.34
CA GLY A 133 29.31 -0.12 -4.31
C GLY A 133 29.38 1.16 -5.16
N MET A 134 28.88 2.27 -4.64
CA MET A 134 28.77 3.55 -5.34
C MET A 134 29.60 4.65 -4.67
N SER A 135 29.91 5.70 -5.44
CA SER A 135 30.46 6.93 -4.86
C SER A 135 29.37 7.70 -4.11
N VAL A 136 29.77 8.49 -3.10
CA VAL A 136 28.83 9.34 -2.35
C VAL A 136 28.09 10.33 -3.27
N PRO A 137 28.75 11.05 -4.21
CA PRO A 137 28.04 11.86 -5.20
C PRO A 137 27.08 11.03 -6.07
N GLY A 138 27.46 9.79 -6.42
CA GLY A 138 26.61 8.82 -7.12
C GLY A 138 25.28 8.59 -6.40
N VAL A 139 25.33 8.31 -5.09
CA VAL A 139 24.13 8.16 -4.26
C VAL A 139 23.27 9.44 -4.25
N TYR A 140 23.89 10.61 -4.14
CA TYR A 140 23.18 11.89 -4.13
C TYR A 140 22.47 12.22 -5.45
N HIS A 141 22.87 11.60 -6.57
CA HIS A 141 22.12 11.70 -7.83
C HIS A 141 20.78 10.95 -7.79
N HIS A 142 20.64 9.92 -6.96
CA HIS A 142 19.41 9.15 -6.80
C HIS A 142 18.54 9.65 -5.65
N TYR A 143 19.17 9.98 -4.51
CA TYR A 143 18.50 10.36 -3.27
C TYR A 143 19.19 11.56 -2.63
N ARG A 144 18.43 12.63 -2.39
CA ARG A 144 18.93 13.92 -1.87
C ARG A 144 19.51 13.78 -0.48
N ASP A 145 18.92 12.93 0.35
CA ASP A 145 19.35 12.72 1.73
C ASP A 145 18.88 11.37 2.29
N LYS A 146 19.30 11.09 3.53
CA LYS A 146 18.94 9.88 4.26
C LYS A 146 17.45 9.81 4.60
N GLN A 147 16.79 10.97 4.71
CA GLN A 147 15.35 11.07 4.98
C GLN A 147 14.56 10.53 3.79
N GLU A 148 14.94 10.89 2.56
CA GLU A 148 14.31 10.42 1.33
C GLU A 148 14.40 8.89 1.20
N LEU A 149 15.55 8.30 1.55
CA LEU A 149 15.72 6.84 1.59
C LEU A 149 14.80 6.16 2.60
N LEU A 150 14.71 6.68 3.84
CA LEU A 150 13.81 6.13 4.86
C LEU A 150 12.34 6.23 4.42
N VAL A 151 11.96 7.39 3.87
CA VAL A 151 10.61 7.63 3.36
C VAL A 151 10.30 6.67 2.23
N ARG A 152 11.23 6.46 1.29
CA ARG A 152 11.04 5.55 0.16
C ARG A 152 10.85 4.10 0.61
N ALA A 153 11.61 3.64 1.61
CA ALA A 153 11.44 2.30 2.19
C ALA A 153 10.06 2.13 2.87
N LEU A 154 9.59 3.15 3.57
CA LEU A 154 8.27 3.14 4.21
C LEU A 154 7.12 3.28 3.21
N ASP A 155 7.32 4.01 2.13
CA ASP A 155 6.35 4.06 1.02
C ASP A 155 6.22 2.70 0.36
N LEU A 156 7.33 2.03 0.08
CA LEU A 156 7.32 0.66 -0.46
C LEU A 156 6.59 -0.31 0.47
N THR A 157 6.84 -0.20 1.78
CA THR A 157 6.13 -0.97 2.81
C THR A 157 4.63 -0.74 2.75
N MET A 158 4.20 0.52 2.73
CA MET A 158 2.77 0.85 2.74
C MET A 158 2.09 0.47 1.41
N ASP A 159 2.74 0.70 0.27
CA ASP A 159 2.22 0.34 -1.05
C ASP A 159 1.96 -1.16 -1.15
N GLU A 160 2.92 -1.99 -0.71
CA GLU A 160 2.80 -3.44 -0.73
C GLU A 160 1.72 -3.94 0.25
N LEU A 161 1.68 -3.41 1.48
CA LEU A 161 0.63 -3.73 2.45
C LEU A 161 -0.77 -3.40 1.92
N HIS A 162 -0.95 -2.18 1.41
CA HIS A 162 -2.22 -1.73 0.84
C HIS A 162 -2.67 -2.60 -0.33
N TRP A 163 -1.75 -2.94 -1.25
CA TRP A 163 -2.06 -3.83 -2.36
C TRP A 163 -2.46 -5.23 -1.87
N ARG A 164 -1.65 -5.85 -1.02
CA ARG A 164 -1.90 -7.21 -0.50
C ARG A 164 -3.21 -7.30 0.26
N THR A 165 -3.48 -6.39 1.19
CA THR A 165 -4.73 -6.44 1.97
C THR A 165 -5.96 -6.20 1.09
N ARG A 166 -5.87 -5.34 0.06
CA ARG A 166 -6.99 -5.14 -0.87
C ARG A 166 -7.23 -6.36 -1.76
N ALA A 167 -6.17 -6.95 -2.30
CA ALA A 167 -6.26 -8.15 -3.13
C ALA A 167 -6.85 -9.33 -2.34
N ALA A 168 -6.29 -9.58 -1.15
CA ALA A 168 -6.76 -10.63 -0.24
C ALA A 168 -8.24 -10.46 0.14
N ARG A 169 -8.66 -9.23 0.44
CA ARG A 169 -10.06 -8.89 0.74
C ARG A 169 -10.98 -9.08 -0.48
N GLY A 170 -10.49 -8.85 -1.69
CA GLY A 170 -11.24 -8.99 -2.95
C GLY A 170 -11.60 -10.45 -3.28
N GLU A 171 -10.84 -11.42 -2.78
CA GLU A 171 -11.13 -12.86 -2.93
C GLU A 171 -12.19 -13.38 -1.95
N ALA A 172 -12.60 -12.56 -0.98
CA ALA A 172 -13.44 -12.98 0.13
C ALA A 172 -14.86 -12.41 0.06
N ILE A 173 -15.83 -13.28 0.36
CA ILE A 173 -17.24 -12.92 0.54
C ILE A 173 -17.57 -13.03 2.03
N GLY A 174 -18.13 -11.95 2.58
CA GLY A 174 -18.47 -11.86 4.00
C GLY A 174 -17.33 -11.33 4.88
N GLY A 175 -17.71 -10.72 6.00
CA GLY A 175 -16.81 -10.11 6.98
C GLY A 175 -15.84 -11.12 7.59
N ARG A 176 -16.32 -12.30 7.95
CA ARG A 176 -15.47 -13.36 8.53
C ARG A 176 -14.31 -13.74 7.62
N GLU A 177 -14.60 -14.05 6.35
CA GLU A 177 -13.56 -14.46 5.40
C GLU A 177 -12.64 -13.29 5.06
N ARG A 178 -13.17 -12.07 4.91
CA ARG A 178 -12.35 -10.88 4.71
C ARG A 178 -11.36 -10.64 5.85
N LEU A 179 -11.81 -10.78 7.10
CA LEU A 179 -10.95 -10.69 8.28
C LEU A 179 -9.83 -11.74 8.23
N ILE A 180 -10.16 -13.00 7.94
CA ILE A 180 -9.17 -14.08 7.78
C ILE A 180 -8.12 -13.69 6.73
N ARG A 181 -8.56 -13.27 5.54
CA ARG A 181 -7.66 -12.93 4.43
C ARG A 181 -6.79 -11.72 4.70
N VAL A 182 -7.34 -10.68 5.33
CA VAL A 182 -6.58 -9.48 5.70
C VAL A 182 -5.52 -9.82 6.75
N VAL A 183 -5.86 -10.61 7.76
CA VAL A 183 -4.89 -11.03 8.79
C VAL A 183 -3.81 -11.93 8.19
N GLU A 184 -4.18 -12.85 7.30
CA GLU A 184 -3.22 -13.65 6.52
C GLU A 184 -2.27 -12.75 5.72
N ALA A 185 -2.78 -11.76 5.00
CA ALA A 185 -1.96 -10.82 4.20
C ALA A 185 -1.00 -10.00 5.06
N LEU A 186 -1.45 -9.52 6.22
CA LEU A 186 -0.61 -8.81 7.18
C LEU A 186 0.49 -9.72 7.72
N ALA A 187 0.15 -10.93 8.18
CA ALA A 187 1.12 -11.86 8.76
C ALA A 187 2.16 -12.32 7.73
N LEU A 188 1.73 -12.67 6.51
CA LEU A 188 2.63 -13.03 5.42
C LEU A 188 3.57 -11.88 5.05
N PHE A 189 3.07 -10.63 4.97
CA PHE A 189 3.95 -9.49 4.72
C PHE A 189 5.02 -9.34 5.80
N HIS A 190 4.64 -9.41 7.07
CA HIS A 190 5.57 -9.19 8.17
C HIS A 190 6.57 -10.35 8.36
N THR A 191 6.31 -11.53 7.80
CA THR A 191 7.22 -12.69 7.83
C THR A 191 8.12 -12.77 6.60
N HIS A 192 7.63 -12.41 5.41
CA HIS A 192 8.40 -12.42 4.16
C HIS A 192 9.16 -11.11 3.88
N ARG A 193 8.61 -9.94 4.25
CA ARG A 193 9.26 -8.62 4.11
C ARG A 193 9.81 -8.10 5.43
N ARG A 194 10.46 -8.99 6.20
CA ARG A 194 10.89 -8.74 7.58
C ARG A 194 11.70 -7.46 7.77
N GLU A 195 12.63 -7.16 6.89
CA GLU A 195 13.50 -5.97 6.99
C GLU A 195 12.70 -4.67 6.84
N LEU A 196 11.87 -4.58 5.80
CA LEU A 196 10.96 -3.44 5.60
C LEU A 196 9.96 -3.30 6.75
N ALA A 197 9.38 -4.42 7.19
CA ALA A 197 8.44 -4.45 8.31
C ALA A 197 9.11 -3.99 9.62
N PHE A 198 10.35 -4.41 9.87
CA PHE A 198 11.14 -3.98 11.03
C PHE A 198 11.39 -2.47 11.00
N ILE A 199 11.85 -1.91 9.87
CA ILE A 199 12.03 -0.46 9.71
C ILE A 199 10.69 0.27 9.94
N GLY A 200 9.60 -0.28 9.42
CA GLY A 200 8.24 0.22 9.66
C GLY A 200 7.89 0.31 11.15
N ALA A 201 8.28 -0.65 11.95
CA ALA A 201 8.01 -0.65 13.38
C ALA A 201 8.97 0.28 14.16
N SER A 202 10.27 0.30 13.83
CA SER A 202 11.31 0.92 14.65
C SER A 202 11.66 2.37 14.28
N GLU A 203 11.47 2.76 13.01
CA GLU A 203 12.02 4.03 12.48
C GLU A 203 10.98 5.11 12.15
N MET A 204 9.70 4.90 12.49
CA MET A 204 8.67 5.96 12.39
C MET A 204 9.04 7.23 13.16
N ARG A 205 9.76 7.07 14.29
CA ARG A 205 10.29 8.16 15.12
C ARG A 205 11.38 8.98 14.46
N SER A 206 11.96 8.46 13.37
CA SER A 206 13.07 9.07 12.64
C SER A 206 12.60 9.92 11.45
N LEU A 207 11.31 9.83 11.10
CA LEU A 207 10.68 10.66 10.07
C LEU A 207 10.53 12.12 10.52
N THR A 208 10.58 13.04 9.54
CA THR A 208 10.09 14.41 9.73
C THR A 208 8.60 14.42 10.12
N PRO A 209 8.11 15.47 10.79
CA PRO A 209 6.70 15.52 11.22
C PRO A 209 5.69 15.32 10.07
N ASP A 210 5.94 15.90 8.89
CA ASP A 210 5.06 15.76 7.73
C ASP A 210 5.03 14.33 7.19
N ASN A 211 6.21 13.73 7.00
CA ASN A 211 6.30 12.36 6.52
C ASN A 211 5.71 11.38 7.54
N ARG A 212 5.94 11.61 8.84
CA ARG A 212 5.35 10.80 9.91
C ARG A 212 3.82 10.84 9.87
N ARG A 213 3.22 12.03 9.72
CA ARG A 213 1.77 12.17 9.59
C ARG A 213 1.23 11.44 8.37
N ARG A 214 1.91 11.56 7.22
CA ARG A 214 1.51 10.89 5.97
C ARG A 214 1.53 9.36 6.08
N ILE A 215 2.60 8.80 6.61
CA ILE A 215 2.72 7.34 6.79
C ILE A 215 1.74 6.85 7.86
N ALA A 216 1.55 7.60 8.96
CA ALA A 216 0.57 7.25 9.99
C ALA A 216 -0.86 7.25 9.44
N ALA A 217 -1.23 8.23 8.60
CA ALA A 217 -2.52 8.25 7.92
C ALA A 217 -2.70 7.00 7.04
N SER A 218 -1.67 6.63 6.28
CA SER A 218 -1.69 5.42 5.45
C SER A 218 -1.88 4.13 6.28
N ARG A 219 -1.27 4.03 7.47
CA ARG A 219 -1.51 2.91 8.40
C ARG A 219 -2.93 2.89 8.96
N ASN A 220 -3.44 4.07 9.32
CA ASN A 220 -4.81 4.19 9.81
C ASN A 220 -5.83 3.73 8.76
N GLU A 221 -5.59 3.97 7.48
CA GLU A 221 -6.45 3.45 6.41
C GLU A 221 -6.50 1.91 6.35
N ILE A 222 -5.39 1.22 6.66
CA ILE A 222 -5.40 -0.24 6.75
C ILE A 222 -6.16 -0.67 8.01
N GLN A 223 -5.92 0.00 9.14
CA GLN A 223 -6.65 -0.26 10.38
C GLN A 223 -8.15 -0.10 10.20
N TYR A 224 -8.61 0.98 9.55
CA TYR A 224 -10.04 1.22 9.32
C TYR A 224 -10.70 0.13 8.48
N ARG A 225 -10.01 -0.42 7.47
CA ARG A 225 -10.54 -1.55 6.67
C ARG A 225 -10.63 -2.83 7.48
N LEU A 226 -9.61 -3.13 8.28
CA LEU A 226 -9.64 -4.27 9.21
C LEU A 226 -10.82 -4.14 10.18
N ASP A 227 -10.99 -2.95 10.73
CA ASP A 227 -12.07 -2.57 11.62
C ASP A 227 -13.47 -2.73 10.99
N GLU A 228 -13.66 -2.34 9.72
CA GLU A 228 -14.90 -2.59 8.97
C GLU A 228 -15.19 -4.09 8.79
N ASP A 229 -14.14 -4.87 8.49
CA ASP A 229 -14.27 -6.32 8.30
C ASP A 229 -14.60 -7.02 9.63
N ILE A 230 -14.04 -6.55 10.76
CA ILE A 230 -14.40 -6.98 12.12
C ILE A 230 -15.88 -6.69 12.41
N ASP A 231 -16.33 -5.46 12.17
CA ASP A 231 -17.72 -5.08 12.42
C ASP A 231 -18.69 -5.96 11.61
N THR A 232 -18.34 -6.23 10.35
CA THR A 232 -19.12 -7.11 9.47
C THR A 232 -19.12 -8.56 9.98
N ALA A 233 -17.96 -9.08 10.38
CA ALA A 233 -17.83 -10.47 10.86
C ALA A 233 -18.62 -10.71 12.16
N LEU A 234 -18.61 -9.73 13.08
CA LEU A 234 -19.39 -9.80 14.32
C LEU A 234 -20.89 -9.77 14.03
N ALA A 235 -21.34 -8.92 13.11
CA ALA A 235 -22.74 -8.87 12.70
C ALA A 235 -23.21 -10.19 12.06
N GLU A 236 -22.39 -10.78 11.18
CA GLU A 236 -22.65 -12.10 10.57
C GLU A 236 -22.73 -13.22 11.60
N ALA A 237 -21.93 -13.15 12.66
CA ALA A 237 -21.94 -14.12 13.75
C ALA A 237 -23.03 -13.85 14.80
N ASN A 238 -23.82 -12.77 14.67
CA ASN A 238 -24.76 -12.29 15.68
C ASN A 238 -24.10 -12.11 17.06
N LEU A 239 -22.87 -11.59 17.06
CA LEU A 239 -22.07 -11.33 18.25
C LEU A 239 -21.89 -9.83 18.48
N THR A 240 -21.62 -9.46 19.73
CA THR A 240 -21.12 -8.13 20.08
C THR A 240 -19.81 -8.28 20.83
N ALA A 241 -18.79 -7.50 20.45
CA ALA A 241 -17.53 -7.44 21.15
C ALA A 241 -17.40 -6.06 21.84
N ALA A 242 -17.51 -6.05 23.17
CA ALA A 242 -17.45 -4.81 23.98
C ALA A 242 -16.22 -3.94 23.67
N HIS A 243 -15.14 -4.55 23.18
CA HIS A 243 -13.89 -3.87 22.84
C HIS A 243 -13.43 -4.13 21.40
N ALA A 244 -14.35 -4.23 20.42
CA ALA A 244 -14.01 -4.53 19.01
C ALA A 244 -12.85 -3.69 18.44
N ARG A 245 -12.84 -2.37 18.70
CA ARG A 245 -11.76 -1.47 18.26
C ARG A 245 -10.41 -1.75 18.93
N VAL A 246 -10.43 -2.17 20.20
CA VAL A 246 -9.20 -2.58 20.93
C VAL A 246 -8.70 -3.91 20.38
N ALA A 247 -9.61 -4.85 20.12
CA ALA A 247 -9.30 -6.13 19.50
C ALA A 247 -8.68 -5.93 18.10
N GLY A 248 -9.24 -5.05 17.27
CA GLY A 248 -8.67 -4.69 15.96
C GLY A 248 -7.24 -4.15 16.06
N ARG A 249 -6.95 -3.29 17.06
CA ARG A 249 -5.57 -2.82 17.33
C ARG A 249 -4.66 -3.95 17.81
N ALA A 250 -5.15 -4.85 18.66
CA ALA A 250 -4.39 -6.00 19.13
C ALA A 250 -4.04 -6.95 17.97
N ILE A 251 -5.00 -7.21 17.07
CA ILE A 251 -4.83 -8.01 15.85
C ILE A 251 -3.79 -7.38 14.93
N ALA A 252 -3.84 -6.08 14.69
CA ALA A 252 -2.81 -5.40 13.90
C ALA A 252 -1.44 -5.47 14.59
N THR A 253 -1.40 -5.26 15.91
CA THR A 253 -0.16 -5.24 16.71
C THR A 253 0.53 -6.61 16.76
N MET A 254 -0.21 -7.71 16.89
CA MET A 254 0.40 -9.04 16.82
C MET A 254 1.09 -9.23 15.48
N CYS A 255 0.47 -8.85 14.36
CA CYS A 255 1.09 -8.95 13.04
C CYS A 255 2.36 -8.07 12.93
N THR A 256 2.32 -6.83 13.41
CA THR A 256 3.49 -5.93 13.34
C THR A 256 4.65 -6.36 14.24
N SER A 257 4.39 -7.24 15.22
CA SER A 257 5.42 -7.82 16.09
C SER A 257 6.20 -8.98 15.47
N LEU A 258 5.65 -9.65 14.44
CA LEU A 258 6.24 -10.81 13.77
C LEU A 258 7.72 -10.65 13.39
N PRO A 259 8.19 -9.49 12.85
CA PRO A 259 9.59 -9.35 12.45
C PRO A 259 10.58 -9.44 13.60
N GLN A 260 10.13 -9.25 14.84
CA GLN A 260 11.00 -9.24 16.03
C GLN A 260 11.37 -10.64 16.51
N TRP A 261 10.55 -11.65 16.20
CA TRP A 261 10.72 -13.00 16.78
C TRP A 261 10.63 -14.13 15.76
N PHE A 262 9.92 -13.95 14.64
CA PHE A 262 9.78 -14.99 13.61
C PHE A 262 11.12 -15.24 12.89
N ARG A 263 11.42 -16.51 12.62
CA ARG A 263 12.62 -16.96 11.90
C ARG A 263 12.21 -17.92 10.79
N LEU A 264 12.69 -17.67 9.57
CA LEU A 264 12.39 -18.52 8.39
C LEU A 264 12.91 -19.96 8.53
N GLU A 265 14.04 -20.14 9.21
CA GLU A 265 14.63 -21.45 9.53
C GLU A 265 14.02 -22.08 10.80
N GLY A 266 12.98 -21.46 11.35
CA GLY A 266 12.25 -21.97 12.52
C GLY A 266 11.35 -23.15 12.20
N PRO A 267 10.68 -23.71 13.22
CA PRO A 267 9.83 -24.90 13.06
C PRO A 267 8.51 -24.63 12.32
N ALA A 268 8.12 -23.37 12.16
CA ALA A 268 6.86 -22.97 11.51
C ALA A 268 7.14 -22.13 10.26
N THR A 269 6.41 -22.38 9.17
CA THR A 269 6.48 -21.59 7.95
C THR A 269 5.68 -20.28 8.10
N PRO A 270 5.96 -19.26 7.26
CA PRO A 270 5.13 -18.04 7.20
C PRO A 270 3.63 -18.32 7.03
N GLU A 271 3.27 -19.30 6.20
CA GLU A 271 1.89 -19.66 5.89
C GLU A 271 1.19 -20.34 7.07
N GLN A 272 1.92 -21.17 7.83
CA GLN A 272 1.41 -21.76 9.06
C GLN A 272 1.13 -20.68 10.11
N ILE A 273 2.08 -19.77 10.33
CA ILE A 273 1.92 -18.64 11.25
C ILE A 273 0.77 -17.72 10.81
N ALA A 274 0.66 -17.41 9.53
CA ALA A 274 -0.44 -16.60 9.00
C ALA A 274 -1.81 -17.25 9.24
N THR A 275 -1.89 -18.58 9.09
CA THR A 275 -3.11 -19.36 9.37
C THR A 275 -3.46 -19.29 10.86
N GLU A 276 -2.49 -19.52 11.74
CA GLU A 276 -2.68 -19.43 13.19
C GLU A 276 -3.09 -18.02 13.64
N TYR A 277 -2.48 -16.98 13.07
CA TYR A 277 -2.78 -15.58 13.40
C TYR A 277 -4.21 -15.19 13.02
N ALA A 278 -4.71 -15.68 11.88
CA ALA A 278 -6.11 -15.50 11.51
C ALA A 278 -7.05 -16.23 12.49
N ASP A 279 -6.70 -17.42 12.97
CA ASP A 279 -7.49 -18.12 13.98
C ASP A 279 -7.46 -17.41 15.34
N PHE A 280 -6.32 -16.83 15.75
CA PHE A 280 -6.21 -15.97 16.94
C PHE A 280 -7.08 -14.72 16.82
N ALA A 281 -7.14 -14.11 15.64
CA ALA A 281 -8.00 -12.95 15.40
C ALA A 281 -9.48 -13.28 15.59
N LEU A 282 -9.94 -14.43 15.06
CA LEU A 282 -11.32 -14.91 15.27
C LEU A 282 -11.58 -15.21 16.75
N GLY A 283 -10.66 -15.93 17.41
CA GLY A 283 -10.77 -16.27 18.82
C GLY A 283 -10.85 -15.06 19.74
N LEU A 284 -10.06 -14.00 19.47
CA LEU A 284 -10.08 -12.75 20.22
C LEU A 284 -11.44 -12.03 20.13
N LEU A 285 -12.17 -12.24 19.03
CA LEU A 285 -13.50 -11.69 18.78
C LEU A 285 -14.64 -12.61 19.23
N GLY A 286 -14.32 -13.80 19.77
CA GLY A 286 -15.32 -14.81 20.14
C GLY A 286 -16.00 -15.47 18.94
N ILE A 287 -15.43 -15.33 17.74
CA ILE A 287 -15.92 -15.96 16.51
C ILE A 287 -15.32 -17.37 16.43
N GLU A 288 -16.13 -18.39 16.12
CA GLU A 288 -15.67 -19.78 16.00
C GLU A 288 -14.45 -19.90 15.06
N THR A 289 -13.42 -20.66 15.45
CA THR A 289 -12.20 -20.80 14.63
C THR A 289 -12.35 -21.88 13.56
N ARG A 290 -11.48 -21.87 12.55
CA ARG A 290 -11.48 -22.90 11.48
C ARG A 290 -11.23 -24.30 12.01
N ASN A 291 -10.37 -24.43 13.03
CA ASN A 291 -10.07 -25.72 13.67
C ASN A 291 -11.26 -26.27 14.46
N ALA A 292 -12.07 -25.41 15.08
CA ALA A 292 -13.29 -25.83 15.76
C ALA A 292 -14.34 -26.39 14.79
N MET A 293 -14.49 -25.77 13.61
CA MET A 293 -15.44 -26.24 12.58
C MET A 293 -15.07 -27.62 12.00
N ARG A 294 -13.78 -27.93 11.90
CA ARG A 294 -13.30 -29.24 11.40
C ARG A 294 -13.46 -30.40 12.39
N ALA A 295 -13.67 -30.11 13.68
CA ALA A 295 -13.84 -31.14 14.70
C ALA A 295 -15.31 -31.64 14.82
N ILE A 296 -16.25 -30.97 14.16
CA ILE A 296 -17.70 -31.23 14.26
C ILE A 296 -18.24 -31.93 12.99
N GLY A 297 -17.47 -31.99 11.90
CA GLY A 297 -17.82 -32.68 10.65
C GLY A 297 -16.98 -33.92 10.40
#